data_AF-A0A7W1Z3V0-F1
#
_entry.id   AF-A0A7W1Z3V0-F1
#
_cell.length_a   1.000
_cell.length_b   1.000
_cell.length_c   1.000
_cell.angle_alpha   90.00
_cell.angle_beta   90.00
_cell.angle_gamma   90.00
#
_symmetry.space_group_name_H-M   'P 1'
#
loop_
_entity.id
_entity.type
_entity.pdbx_description
1 polymer ?
#
loop_
_entity_poly.entity_id
_entity_poly.type
_entity_poly.pdbx_seq_one_letter_code
_entity_poly.pdbx_strand_id
1 'polypeptide(L)'
;MKNELVLIQAGNSGRASFSHLIISLRDATSQECVAAFGYPGLPNLLEKLCNGDRVLYETPTEGVLEARVFSLSHHSVEFLVTQVSPRPGLLAGATSADPNNSPFNEEELGRIQQSIVLIKDQLQHSATFVPEQFGLISRKLDEIQEASRRMGRKDWTQYVAGSLTTVCASAAFAPEVTKGLFQIINHAFTWLFANAWNLIS
;
A
#
# COMPACT_ATOMS: atom_id res chain seq x y z
N MET A 1 -22.22 14.82 11.64
CA MET A 1 -21.46 14.48 10.42
C MET A 1 -21.42 15.74 9.57
N LYS A 2 -20.23 16.25 9.22
CA LYS A 2 -20.12 17.50 8.44
C LYS A 2 -20.28 17.18 6.96
N ASN A 3 -21.08 17.96 6.25
CA ASN A 3 -21.20 17.88 4.80
C ASN A 3 -21.46 19.26 4.19
N GLU A 4 -21.16 19.41 2.91
CA GLU A 4 -21.48 20.59 2.11
C GLU A 4 -21.57 20.24 0.62
N LEU A 5 -22.33 21.04 -0.14
CA LEU A 5 -22.32 20.98 -1.60
C LEU A 5 -21.30 22.00 -2.14
N VAL A 6 -20.46 21.55 -3.06
CA VAL A 6 -19.46 22.35 -3.74
C VAL A 6 -19.75 22.34 -5.23
N LEU A 7 -20.29 23.44 -5.75
CA LEU A 7 -20.52 23.65 -7.19
C LEU A 7 -19.23 24.14 -7.86
N ILE A 8 -18.81 23.45 -8.92
CA ILE A 8 -17.57 23.76 -9.63
C ILE A 8 -17.86 23.81 -11.12
N GLN A 9 -17.37 24.85 -11.78
CA GLN A 9 -17.44 24.99 -13.24
C GLN A 9 -16.21 24.37 -13.91
N ALA A 10 -16.38 23.86 -15.13
CA ALA A 10 -15.28 23.29 -15.90
C ALA A 10 -14.15 24.33 -16.08
N GLY A 11 -12.91 23.91 -15.84
CA GLY A 11 -11.72 24.78 -15.83
C GLY A 11 -11.47 25.50 -14.50
N ASN A 12 -12.35 25.37 -13.50
CA ASN A 12 -12.23 26.03 -12.21
C ASN A 12 -12.00 25.05 -11.06
N SER A 13 -11.61 25.60 -9.90
CA SER A 13 -11.46 24.87 -8.64
C SER A 13 -12.41 25.42 -7.58
N GLY A 14 -13.00 24.52 -6.81
CA GLY A 14 -13.76 24.81 -5.60
C GLY A 14 -13.03 24.30 -4.37
N ARG A 15 -13.33 24.88 -3.21
CA ARG A 15 -12.80 24.42 -1.92
C ARG A 15 -13.95 24.10 -0.99
N ALA A 16 -13.87 22.94 -0.35
CA ALA A 16 -14.72 22.59 0.78
C ALA A 16 -14.36 23.47 1.98
N SER A 17 -15.34 24.22 2.50
CA SER A 17 -15.18 25.17 3.60
C SER A 17 -14.70 24.48 4.88
N PHE A 18 -15.17 23.25 5.14
CA PHE A 18 -14.90 22.57 6.41
C PHE A 18 -13.67 21.65 6.41
N SER A 19 -13.13 21.29 5.25
CA SER A 19 -12.10 20.25 5.14
C SER A 19 -10.87 20.62 4.34
N HIS A 20 -10.78 21.86 3.88
CA HIS A 20 -9.70 22.38 3.06
C HIS A 20 -9.44 21.61 1.75
N LEU A 21 -10.25 20.58 1.45
CA LEU A 21 -10.23 19.80 0.22
C LEU A 21 -10.45 20.75 -0.95
N ILE A 22 -9.54 20.71 -1.91
CA ILE A 22 -9.62 21.42 -3.17
C ILE A 22 -10.07 20.42 -4.21
N ILE A 23 -11.13 20.76 -4.93
CA ILE A 23 -11.63 19.97 -6.05
C ILE A 23 -11.49 20.84 -7.30
N SER A 24 -10.78 20.34 -8.30
CA SER A 24 -10.55 21.04 -9.57
C SER A 24 -11.21 20.28 -10.69
N LEU A 25 -12.17 20.91 -11.37
CA LEU A 25 -12.90 20.30 -12.46
C LEU A 25 -12.17 20.61 -13.77
N ARG A 26 -11.57 19.60 -14.39
CA ARG A 26 -10.83 19.77 -15.65
C ARG A 26 -11.77 19.79 -16.84
N ASP A 27 -12.70 18.86 -16.86
CA ASP A 27 -13.66 18.69 -17.95
C ASP A 27 -14.98 18.13 -17.41
N ALA A 28 -16.09 18.46 -18.06
CA ALA A 28 -17.41 17.99 -17.72
C ALA A 28 -18.28 17.83 -18.97
N THR A 29 -19.04 16.74 -19.02
CA THR A 29 -20.08 16.47 -20.01
C THR A 29 -21.37 16.13 -19.27
N SER A 30 -22.45 15.85 -19.99
CA SER A 30 -23.70 15.39 -19.38
C SER A 30 -23.64 13.97 -18.81
N GLN A 31 -22.57 13.20 -19.07
CA GLN A 31 -22.44 11.79 -18.64
C GLN A 31 -21.29 11.57 -17.67
N GLU A 32 -20.17 12.27 -17.88
CA GLU A 32 -18.95 12.12 -17.12
C GLU A 32 -18.23 13.46 -16.89
N CYS A 33 -17.38 13.50 -15.86
CA CYS A 33 -16.44 14.58 -15.61
C CYS A 33 -15.05 14.04 -15.25
N VAL A 34 -14.04 14.88 -15.44
CA VAL A 34 -12.68 14.64 -14.97
C VAL A 34 -12.35 15.65 -13.88
N ALA A 35 -12.13 15.17 -12.66
CA ALA A 35 -11.88 16.01 -11.49
C ALA A 35 -10.61 15.60 -10.77
N ALA A 36 -9.86 16.59 -10.29
CA ALA A 36 -8.71 16.39 -9.43
C ALA A 36 -9.05 16.79 -7.99
N PHE A 37 -8.77 15.90 -7.05
CA PHE A 37 -8.97 16.10 -5.62
C PHE A 37 -7.62 16.31 -4.95
N GLY A 38 -7.48 17.36 -4.17
CA GLY A 38 -6.21 17.78 -3.61
C GLY A 38 -6.33 18.38 -2.23
N TYR A 39 -5.24 18.32 -1.48
CA TYR A 39 -5.07 19.00 -0.21
C TYR A 39 -3.67 19.63 -0.20
N PRO A 40 -3.48 20.86 0.32
CA PRO A 40 -2.18 21.53 0.32
C PRO A 40 -1.06 20.65 0.91
N GLY A 41 -0.01 20.41 0.11
CA GLY A 41 1.12 19.58 0.51
C GLY A 41 0.94 18.06 0.26
N LEU A 42 -0.20 17.62 -0.29
CA LEU A 42 -0.44 16.26 -0.72
C LEU A 42 -0.57 16.16 -2.25
N PRO A 43 -0.24 15.01 -2.86
CA PRO A 43 -0.47 14.80 -4.28
C PRO A 43 -1.97 14.86 -4.63
N ASN A 44 -2.26 15.34 -5.84
CA ASN A 44 -3.62 15.34 -6.36
C ASN A 44 -4.01 13.94 -6.83
N LEU A 45 -5.24 13.54 -6.52
CA LEU A 45 -5.90 12.36 -7.04
C LEU A 45 -6.75 12.77 -8.24
N LEU A 46 -6.44 12.27 -9.44
CA LEU A 46 -7.17 12.57 -10.67
C LEU A 46 -8.12 11.42 -11.00
N GLU A 47 -9.41 11.72 -11.08
CA GLU A 47 -10.46 10.72 -11.32
C GLU A 47 -11.39 11.11 -12.45
N LYS A 48 -11.93 10.09 -13.11
CA LYS A 48 -13.00 10.20 -14.09
C LYS A 48 -14.28 9.64 -13.48
N LEU A 49 -15.33 10.45 -13.42
CA LEU A 49 -16.52 10.18 -12.59
C LEU A 49 -17.81 10.41 -13.38
N CYS A 50 -18.81 9.57 -13.13
CA CYS A 50 -20.18 9.71 -13.58
C CYS A 50 -21.08 10.22 -12.44
N ASN A 51 -22.33 10.59 -12.77
CA ASN A 51 -23.29 10.98 -11.74
C ASN A 51 -23.53 9.84 -10.72
N GLY A 52 -23.48 10.17 -9.43
CA GLY A 52 -23.57 9.20 -8.34
C GLY A 52 -22.24 8.55 -7.93
N ASP A 53 -21.19 8.64 -8.75
CA ASP A 53 -19.87 8.16 -8.38
C ASP A 53 -19.30 8.94 -7.20
N ARG A 54 -18.35 8.32 -6.51
CA ARG A 54 -17.69 8.90 -5.34
C ARG A 54 -16.20 8.69 -5.37
N VAL A 55 -15.51 9.64 -4.75
CA VAL A 55 -14.09 9.56 -4.44
C VAL A 55 -13.92 9.66 -2.95
N LEU A 56 -13.08 8.80 -2.40
CA LEU A 56 -12.64 8.92 -1.03
C LEU A 56 -11.28 9.63 -1.02
N TYR A 57 -11.16 10.66 -0.20
CA TYR A 57 -9.92 11.43 -0.07
C TYR A 57 -9.56 11.58 1.41
N GLU A 58 -8.31 11.27 1.74
CA GLU A 58 -7.81 11.38 3.10
C GLU A 58 -7.09 12.71 3.30
N THR A 59 -7.46 13.40 4.37
CA THR A 59 -6.87 14.68 4.78
C THR A 59 -6.14 14.50 6.11
N PRO A 60 -5.02 15.19 6.34
CA PRO A 60 -4.29 15.10 7.61
C PRO A 60 -5.09 15.61 8.81
N THR A 61 -5.98 16.58 8.59
CA THR A 61 -6.67 17.33 9.64
C THR A 61 -8.12 16.91 9.85
N GLU A 62 -8.83 16.51 8.79
CA GLU A 62 -10.25 16.15 8.85
C GLU A 62 -10.50 14.65 8.65
N GLY A 63 -9.44 13.85 8.52
CA GLY A 63 -9.57 12.41 8.29
C GLY A 63 -10.11 12.10 6.90
N VAL A 64 -11.08 11.19 6.82
CA VAL A 64 -11.58 10.66 5.55
C VAL A 64 -12.83 11.39 5.09
N LEU A 65 -12.76 11.89 3.87
CA LEU A 65 -13.84 12.56 3.18
C LEU A 65 -14.35 11.71 2.02
N GLU A 66 -15.67 11.72 1.79
CA GLU A 66 -16.29 11.28 0.55
C GLU A 66 -16.67 12.52 -0.25
N ALA A 67 -16.21 12.62 -1.49
CA ALA A 67 -16.72 13.58 -2.48
C ALA A 67 -17.54 12.81 -3.51
N ARG A 68 -18.85 13.03 -3.52
CA ARG A 68 -19.80 12.37 -4.43
C ARG A 68 -20.29 13.32 -5.49
N VAL A 69 -20.33 12.88 -6.75
CA VAL A 69 -21.01 13.62 -7.82
C VAL A 69 -22.51 13.59 -7.52
N PHE A 70 -23.06 14.74 -7.09
CA PHE A 70 -24.46 14.89 -6.73
C PHE A 70 -25.31 15.29 -7.95
N SER A 71 -24.77 16.20 -8.75
CA SER A 71 -25.36 16.57 -10.04
C SER A 71 -24.26 16.90 -11.06
N LEU A 72 -24.54 16.58 -12.33
CA LEU A 72 -23.61 16.73 -13.44
C LEU A 72 -24.29 17.48 -14.59
N SER A 73 -23.61 18.48 -15.14
CA SER A 73 -24.05 19.22 -16.33
C SER A 73 -22.87 19.43 -17.30
N HIS A 74 -23.17 19.93 -18.51
CA HIS A 74 -22.16 20.17 -19.55
C HIS A 74 -21.00 21.09 -19.13
N HIS A 75 -21.18 21.94 -18.11
CA HIS A 75 -20.15 22.92 -17.72
C HIS A 75 -19.97 23.03 -16.21
N SER A 76 -20.70 22.26 -15.42
CA SER A 76 -20.56 22.28 -13.97
C SER A 76 -20.89 20.95 -13.33
N VAL A 77 -20.26 20.70 -12.20
CA VAL A 77 -20.49 19.54 -11.36
C VAL A 77 -20.69 20.01 -9.94
N GLU A 78 -21.70 19.46 -9.29
CA GLU A 78 -21.94 19.66 -7.87
C GLU A 78 -21.47 18.44 -7.10
N PHE A 79 -20.50 18.64 -6.21
CA PHE A 79 -19.98 17.60 -5.34
C PHE A 79 -20.59 17.71 -3.95
N LEU A 80 -21.19 16.64 -3.46
CA LEU A 80 -21.50 16.49 -2.04
C LEU A 80 -20.25 15.98 -1.32
N VAL A 81 -19.62 16.86 -0.54
CA VAL A 81 -18.45 16.51 0.28
C VAL A 81 -18.93 16.18 1.68
N THR A 82 -18.61 14.99 2.18
CA THR A 82 -19.02 14.50 3.51
C THR A 82 -17.83 13.96 4.28
N GLN A 83 -17.68 14.36 5.55
CA GLN A 83 -16.71 13.73 6.44
C GLN A 83 -17.24 12.36 6.90
N VAL A 84 -16.60 11.29 6.44
CA VAL A 84 -16.99 9.91 6.77
C VAL A 84 -16.33 9.45 8.07
N SER A 85 -15.08 9.87 8.31
CA SER A 85 -14.36 9.57 9.54
C SER A 85 -13.47 10.75 9.93
N PRO A 86 -13.44 11.18 11.21
CA PRO A 86 -12.51 12.20 11.67
C PRO A 86 -11.09 11.67 11.86
N ARG A 87 -10.87 10.35 11.70
CA ARG A 87 -9.57 9.71 11.84
C ARG A 87 -8.97 9.47 10.45
N PRO A 88 -7.75 9.97 10.17
CA PRO A 88 -6.92 9.49 9.07
C PRO A 88 -6.68 7.97 9.20
N GLY A 89 -6.49 7.27 8.08
CA GLY A 89 -6.13 5.85 8.03
C GLY A 89 -7.28 4.89 7.75
N LEU A 90 -8.52 5.35 7.55
CA LEU A 90 -9.63 4.45 7.17
C LEU A 90 -9.55 4.03 5.68
N LEU A 91 -8.92 4.84 4.82
CA LEU A 91 -8.77 4.53 3.38
C LEU A 91 -7.68 3.51 3.06
N ALA A 92 -6.77 3.25 4.01
CA ALA A 92 -5.81 2.15 3.91
C ALA A 92 -6.50 0.78 3.72
N GLY A 93 -7.79 0.65 4.09
CA GLY A 93 -8.59 -0.56 3.85
C GLY A 93 -9.42 -0.58 2.56
N ALA A 94 -9.57 0.54 1.84
CA ALA A 94 -10.52 0.65 0.72
C ALA A 94 -9.88 1.09 -0.62
N THR A 95 -8.70 1.70 -0.60
CA THR A 95 -7.93 2.05 -1.80
C THR A 95 -6.47 1.64 -1.59
N SER A 96 -6.20 0.34 -1.66
CA SER A 96 -4.85 -0.20 -1.48
C SER A 96 -4.00 0.04 -2.73
N ALA A 97 -3.50 1.26 -2.88
CA ALA A 97 -2.23 1.52 -3.49
C ALA A 97 -1.52 2.54 -2.60
N ASP A 98 -1.06 2.11 -1.42
CA ASP A 98 0.05 2.81 -0.75
C ASP A 98 1.15 2.90 -1.82
N PRO A 99 1.51 4.11 -2.30
CA PRO A 99 2.51 4.26 -3.35
C PRO A 99 3.86 3.64 -2.94
N ASN A 100 4.08 3.49 -1.63
CA ASN A 100 5.27 2.86 -1.06
C ASN A 100 5.12 1.34 -0.87
N ASN A 101 3.97 0.76 -1.24
CA ASN A 101 3.67 -0.67 -1.18
C ASN A 101 3.16 -1.19 -2.53
N SER A 102 3.74 -0.73 -3.63
CA SER A 102 3.42 -1.28 -4.95
C SER A 102 3.81 -2.76 -5.05
N PRO A 103 3.15 -3.53 -5.95
CA PRO A 103 3.51 -4.92 -6.23
C PRO A 103 4.96 -5.06 -6.73
N PHE A 104 5.51 -6.25 -6.58
CA PHE A 104 6.76 -6.63 -7.23
C PHE A 104 6.57 -6.75 -8.75
N ASN A 105 7.57 -6.36 -9.52
CA ASN A 105 7.63 -6.64 -10.95
C ASN A 105 8.20 -8.04 -11.22
N GLU A 106 8.13 -8.51 -12.48
CA GLU A 106 8.60 -9.85 -12.86
C GLU A 106 10.09 -10.10 -12.58
N GLU A 107 10.94 -9.10 -12.75
CA GLU A 107 12.37 -9.20 -12.45
C GLU A 107 12.60 -9.39 -10.95
N GLU A 108 11.89 -8.62 -10.12
CA GLU A 108 11.95 -8.72 -8.66
C GLU A 108 11.40 -10.07 -8.16
N LEU A 109 10.31 -10.57 -8.74
CA LEU A 109 9.77 -11.89 -8.44
C LEU A 109 10.78 -13.00 -8.76
N GLY A 110 11.44 -12.92 -9.92
CA GLY A 110 12.52 -13.84 -10.29
C GLY A 110 13.69 -13.78 -9.29
N ARG A 111 14.05 -12.58 -8.85
CA ARG A 111 15.12 -12.38 -7.86
C ARG A 111 14.75 -12.88 -6.47
N ILE A 112 13.48 -12.76 -6.06
CA ILE A 112 12.98 -13.35 -4.81
C ILE A 112 13.11 -14.88 -4.85
N GLN A 113 12.67 -15.51 -5.96
CA GLN A 113 12.80 -16.94 -6.14
C GLN A 113 14.25 -17.40 -6.04
N GLN A 114 15.17 -16.72 -6.72
CA GLN A 114 16.61 -17.02 -6.65
C GLN A 114 17.16 -16.84 -5.23
N SER A 115 16.74 -15.78 -4.52
CA SER A 115 17.14 -15.52 -3.14
C SER A 115 16.68 -16.65 -2.20
N ILE A 116 15.46 -17.16 -2.40
CA ILE A 116 14.92 -18.28 -1.61
C ILE A 116 15.65 -19.59 -1.90
N VAL A 117 15.97 -19.87 -3.17
CA VAL A 117 16.79 -21.04 -3.54
C VAL A 117 18.15 -20.95 -2.86
N LEU A 118 18.79 -19.78 -2.88
CA LEU A 118 20.08 -19.55 -2.23
C LEU A 118 20.00 -19.73 -0.70
N ILE A 119 18.93 -19.24 -0.05
CA ILE A 119 18.71 -19.46 1.38
C ILE A 119 18.59 -20.96 1.68
N LYS A 120 17.77 -21.69 0.92
CA LYS A 120 17.58 -23.14 1.12
C LYS A 120 18.90 -23.90 0.96
N ASP A 121 19.68 -23.57 -0.06
CA ASP A 121 20.99 -24.17 -0.30
C ASP A 121 21.96 -23.90 0.87
N GLN A 122 22.03 -22.65 1.36
CA GLN A 122 22.87 -22.28 2.51
C GLN A 122 22.44 -22.97 3.81
N LEU A 123 21.14 -23.13 4.04
CA LEU A 123 20.62 -23.81 5.22
C LEU A 123 20.91 -25.31 5.16
N GLN A 124 20.79 -25.95 4.00
CA GLN A 124 21.07 -27.37 3.82
C GLN A 124 22.54 -27.72 4.06
N HIS A 125 23.46 -26.83 3.68
CA HIS A 125 24.90 -27.02 3.87
C HIS A 125 25.42 -26.49 5.20
N SER A 126 24.56 -25.86 6.01
CA SER A 126 24.93 -25.36 7.33
C SER A 126 24.85 -26.47 8.37
N ALA A 127 25.97 -26.74 9.05
CA ALA A 127 26.02 -27.66 10.19
C ALA A 127 25.21 -27.18 11.42
N THR A 128 24.63 -25.98 11.35
CA THR A 128 23.87 -25.35 12.44
C THR A 128 22.42 -25.83 12.50
N PHE A 129 21.84 -26.29 11.39
CA PHE A 129 20.42 -26.63 11.30
C PHE A 129 20.22 -28.14 11.23
N VAL A 130 19.35 -28.68 12.08
CA VAL A 130 18.95 -30.09 11.98
C VAL A 130 17.90 -30.28 10.87
N PRO A 131 17.75 -31.50 10.30
CA PRO A 131 16.86 -31.74 9.16
C PRO A 131 15.40 -31.30 9.39
N GLU A 132 14.89 -31.45 10.62
CA GLU A 132 13.53 -31.04 10.99
C GLU A 132 13.34 -29.52 10.93
N GLN A 133 14.33 -28.77 11.43
CA GLN A 133 14.35 -27.30 11.38
C GLN A 133 14.43 -26.82 9.93
N PHE A 134 15.29 -27.44 9.12
CA PHE A 134 15.38 -27.17 7.69
C PHE A 134 14.04 -27.40 6.98
N GLY A 135 13.33 -28.49 7.28
CA GLY A 135 12.02 -28.78 6.70
C GLY A 135 10.92 -27.78 7.10
N LEU A 136 10.97 -27.24 8.32
CA LEU A 136 10.06 -26.18 8.76
C LEU A 136 10.33 -24.86 8.05
N ILE A 137 11.60 -24.44 8.02
CA ILE A 137 12.02 -23.19 7.38
C ILE A 137 11.76 -23.26 5.87
N SER A 138 12.07 -24.39 5.22
CA SER A 138 11.88 -24.56 3.77
C SER A 138 10.43 -24.40 3.36
N ARG A 139 9.48 -25.00 4.10
CA ARG A 139 8.05 -24.81 3.86
C ARG A 139 7.63 -23.35 4.03
N LYS A 140 8.14 -22.69 5.08
CA LYS A 140 7.82 -21.28 5.31
C LYS A 140 8.37 -20.37 4.20
N LEU A 141 9.55 -20.69 3.67
CA LEU A 141 10.12 -19.97 2.53
C LEU A 141 9.28 -20.15 1.26
N ASP A 142 8.70 -21.33 1.03
CA ASP A 142 7.76 -21.53 -0.09
C ASP A 142 6.50 -20.67 0.06
N GLU A 143 5.93 -20.59 1.26
CA GLU A 143 4.79 -19.69 1.55
C GLU A 143 5.15 -18.21 1.36
N ILE A 144 6.37 -17.83 1.75
CA ILE A 144 6.91 -16.48 1.56
C ILE A 144 7.07 -16.17 0.07
N GLN A 145 7.57 -17.12 -0.72
CA GLN A 145 7.68 -16.97 -2.16
C GLN A 145 6.30 -16.72 -2.77
N GLU A 146 5.31 -17.53 -2.43
CA GLU A 146 3.97 -17.39 -2.98
C GLU A 146 3.30 -16.07 -2.56
N ALA A 147 3.55 -15.62 -1.32
CA ALA A 147 3.07 -14.34 -0.85
C ALA A 147 3.58 -13.14 -1.68
N SER A 148 4.77 -13.25 -2.31
CA SER A 148 5.34 -12.16 -3.14
C SER A 148 4.48 -11.82 -4.35
N ARG A 149 3.68 -12.76 -4.86
CA ARG A 149 2.80 -12.55 -6.02
C ARG A 149 1.55 -11.74 -5.68
N ARG A 150 1.19 -11.64 -4.40
CA ARG A 150 -0.09 -11.08 -3.93
C ARG A 150 0.07 -9.94 -2.93
N MET A 151 1.29 -9.65 -2.49
CA MET A 151 1.61 -8.60 -1.52
C MET A 151 2.48 -7.53 -2.15
N GLY A 152 2.27 -6.28 -1.74
CA GLY A 152 3.20 -5.19 -2.04
C GLY A 152 4.52 -5.34 -1.28
N ARG A 153 5.57 -4.64 -1.73
CA ARG A 153 6.94 -4.81 -1.19
C ARG A 153 7.05 -4.65 0.33
N LYS A 154 6.36 -3.64 0.88
CA LYS A 154 6.39 -3.28 2.31
C LYS A 154 5.66 -4.32 3.14
N ASP A 155 4.45 -4.69 2.73
CA ASP A 155 3.65 -5.70 3.45
C ASP A 155 4.33 -7.06 3.39
N TRP A 156 4.90 -7.42 2.24
CA TRP A 156 5.65 -8.65 2.09
C TRP A 156 6.87 -8.69 3.02
N THR A 157 7.63 -7.59 3.13
CA THR A 157 8.78 -7.50 4.04
C THR A 157 8.38 -7.70 5.50
N GLN A 158 7.28 -7.08 5.93
CA GLN A 158 6.74 -7.27 7.28
C GLN A 158 6.24 -8.70 7.51
N TYR A 159 5.55 -9.27 6.51
CA TYR A 159 5.07 -10.64 6.55
C TYR A 159 6.23 -11.63 6.68
N VAL A 160 7.33 -11.44 5.96
CA VAL A 160 8.54 -12.27 6.05
C VAL A 160 9.13 -12.22 7.46
N ALA A 161 9.36 -11.01 8.00
CA ALA A 161 9.93 -10.83 9.33
C ALA A 161 9.05 -11.50 10.42
N GLY A 162 7.75 -11.26 10.40
CA GLY A 162 6.81 -11.85 11.35
C GLY A 162 6.71 -13.37 11.22
N SER A 163 6.64 -13.86 9.99
CA SER A 163 6.56 -15.29 9.66
C SER A 163 7.75 -16.08 10.19
N LEU A 164 8.97 -15.59 9.93
CA LEU A 164 10.19 -16.26 10.34
C LEU A 164 10.39 -16.19 11.86
N THR A 165 10.05 -15.04 12.47
CA THR A 165 10.06 -14.89 13.93
C THR A 165 9.11 -15.90 14.58
N THR A 166 7.92 -16.07 14.00
CA THR A 166 6.93 -17.05 14.47
C THR A 166 7.45 -18.47 14.37
N VAL A 167 8.09 -18.84 13.24
CA VAL A 167 8.69 -20.17 13.08
C VAL A 167 9.81 -20.42 14.09
N CYS A 168 10.69 -19.45 14.31
CA CYS A 168 11.77 -19.59 15.28
C CYS A 168 11.22 -19.77 16.70
N ALA A 169 10.20 -18.99 17.06
CA ALA A 169 9.56 -19.05 18.37
C ALA A 169 8.80 -20.37 18.57
N SER A 170 8.01 -20.80 17.58
CA SER A 170 7.17 -22.01 17.69
C SER A 170 8.00 -23.29 17.71
N ALA A 171 9.13 -23.31 17.01
CA ALA A 171 10.05 -24.44 16.98
C ALA A 171 11.15 -24.35 18.06
N ALA A 172 11.05 -23.39 19.00
CA ALA A 172 11.98 -23.18 20.11
C ALA A 172 13.45 -23.16 19.68
N PHE A 173 13.76 -22.44 18.59
CA PHE A 173 15.13 -22.32 18.12
C PHE A 173 16.01 -21.65 19.17
N ALA A 174 17.24 -22.15 19.32
CA ALA A 174 18.24 -21.47 20.13
C ALA A 174 18.55 -20.08 19.51
N PRO A 175 18.85 -19.07 20.34
CA PRO A 175 19.15 -17.72 19.85
C PRO A 175 20.22 -17.66 18.75
N GLU A 176 21.22 -18.53 18.82
CA GLU A 176 22.32 -18.65 17.86
C GLU A 176 21.82 -19.14 16.50
N VAL A 177 20.90 -20.11 16.49
CA VAL A 177 20.27 -20.65 15.26
C VAL A 177 19.37 -19.59 14.63
N THR A 178 18.58 -18.88 15.44
CA THR A 178 17.75 -17.76 14.97
C THR A 178 18.62 -16.67 14.35
N LYS A 179 19.71 -16.28 15.01
CA LYS A 179 20.64 -15.27 14.49
C LYS A 179 21.26 -15.71 13.16
N GLY A 180 21.71 -16.96 13.06
CA GLY A 180 22.26 -17.52 11.83
C GLY A 180 21.25 -17.50 10.68
N LEU A 181 20.00 -17.84 10.95
CA LEU A 181 18.91 -17.77 9.97
C LEU A 181 18.68 -16.35 9.46
N PHE A 182 18.53 -15.37 10.37
CA PHE A 182 18.31 -13.98 9.97
C PHE A 182 19.52 -13.39 9.21
N GLN A 183 20.75 -13.82 9.52
CA GLN A 183 21.93 -13.41 8.76
C GLN A 183 21.91 -13.93 7.32
N ILE A 184 21.60 -15.22 7.13
CA ILE A 184 21.46 -15.84 5.80
C ILE A 184 20.38 -15.11 4.98
N ILE A 185 19.23 -14.86 5.60
CA ILE A 185 18.09 -14.20 4.95
C ILE A 185 18.40 -12.75 4.60
N ASN A 186 18.99 -11.99 5.53
CA ASN A 186 19.41 -10.62 5.26
C ASN A 186 20.43 -10.56 4.13
N HIS A 187 21.39 -11.49 4.09
CA HIS A 187 22.36 -11.57 3.02
C HIS A 187 21.68 -11.79 1.66
N ALA A 188 20.81 -12.79 1.56
CA ALA A 188 20.08 -13.11 0.33
C ALA A 188 19.17 -11.96 -0.15
N PHE A 189 18.55 -11.22 0.77
CA PHE A 189 17.64 -10.11 0.47
C PHE A 189 18.26 -8.72 0.63
N THR A 190 19.60 -8.61 0.67
CA THR A 190 20.29 -7.31 0.84
C THR A 190 19.80 -6.28 -0.17
N TRP A 191 19.55 -6.69 -1.40
CA TRP A 191 19.06 -5.82 -2.47
C TRP A 191 17.67 -5.24 -2.23
N LEU A 192 16.83 -5.96 -1.51
CA LEU A 192 15.47 -5.55 -1.20
C LEU A 192 15.46 -4.64 0.03
N PHE A 193 16.28 -4.98 1.04
CA PHE A 193 16.37 -4.20 2.28
C PHE A 193 17.25 -2.95 2.15
N ALA A 194 18.24 -2.92 1.26
CA ALA A 194 19.04 -1.72 0.99
C ALA A 194 18.20 -0.61 0.34
N ASN A 195 17.25 -0.97 -0.54
CA ASN A 195 16.36 -0.02 -1.20
C ASN A 195 15.24 0.49 -0.29
N ALA A 196 14.89 -0.24 0.78
CA ALA A 196 13.91 0.22 1.76
C ALA A 196 14.35 1.49 2.52
N TRP A 197 15.66 1.77 2.58
CA TRP A 197 16.22 2.97 3.23
C TRP A 197 16.39 4.17 2.29
N ASN A 198 16.32 3.98 0.96
CA ASN A 198 16.40 5.07 -0.03
C ASN A 198 15.06 5.81 -0.22
N LEU A 199 13.98 5.40 0.47
CA LEU A 199 12.67 6.07 0.43
C LEU A 199 12.47 7.08 1.57
N ILE A 200 13.50 7.32 2.39
CA ILE A 200 13.49 8.28 3.52
C ILE A 200 14.55 9.38 3.31
N SER A 201 15.07 9.53 2.08
CA SER A 201 15.97 10.64 1.69
C SER A 201 15.28 11.61 0.76
#